data_AF-A0A258DVP7-F1
#
_entry.id   AF-A0A258DVP7-F1
#
_cell.length_a   1.000
_cell.length_b   1.000
_cell.length_c   1.000
_cell.angle_alpha   90.00
_cell.angle_beta   90.00
_cell.angle_gamma   90.00
#
_symmetry.space_group_name_H-M   'P 1'
#
loop_
_entity.id
_entity.type
_entity.pdbx_description
1 polymer ?
#
loop_
_entity_poly.entity_id
_entity_poly.type
_entity_poly.pdbx_seq_one_letter_code
_entity_poly.pdbx_strand_id
1 'polypeptide(L)'
;MLLVSFFFTIVSCGPDTSSTIKPQVQSITESVYASGVVKSQDQYEAYTLANGPIQAIFVQEGDTVKAGQPILQIFNESEKLRRENAELARQFADQQANQNRIR
;
A
#
# COMPACT_ATOMS: atom_id res chain seq x y z
N MET A 1 12.01 -92.87 19.22
CA MET A 1 10.92 -91.87 19.26
C MET A 1 11.33 -90.50 19.85
N LEU A 2 12.57 -90.32 20.33
CA LEU A 2 13.08 -89.02 20.83
C LEU A 2 13.91 -88.27 19.76
N LEU A 3 14.56 -89.02 18.86
CA LEU A 3 15.41 -88.49 17.78
C LEU A 3 14.62 -87.83 16.63
N VAL A 4 13.37 -88.27 16.41
CA VAL A 4 12.47 -87.71 15.36
C VAL A 4 11.89 -86.35 15.80
N SER A 5 11.66 -86.16 17.10
CA SER A 5 11.13 -84.91 17.65
C SER A 5 12.17 -83.78 17.61
N PHE A 6 13.46 -84.10 17.74
CA PHE A 6 14.54 -83.12 17.64
C PHE A 6 14.77 -82.65 16.19
N PHE A 7 14.47 -83.48 15.20
CA PHE A 7 14.61 -83.11 13.79
C PHE A 7 13.54 -82.12 13.31
N PHE A 8 12.40 -82.04 14.00
CA PHE A 8 11.27 -81.20 13.59
C PHE A 8 11.39 -79.73 14.04
N THR A 9 12.26 -79.42 15.02
CA THR A 9 12.41 -78.06 15.55
C THR A 9 13.35 -77.18 14.72
N ILE A 10 14.17 -77.76 13.84
CA ILE A 10 15.11 -77.02 12.97
C ILE A 10 14.47 -76.53 11.65
N VAL A 11 13.24 -76.94 11.32
CA VAL A 11 12.57 -76.55 10.06
C VAL A 11 11.64 -75.34 10.23
N SER A 12 11.43 -74.85 11.45
CA SER A 12 10.49 -73.74 11.73
C SER A 12 11.03 -72.33 11.40
N CYS A 13 12.28 -72.20 10.93
CA CYS A 13 12.86 -70.91 10.55
C CYS A 13 12.86 -70.77 9.03
N GLY A 14 11.73 -70.31 8.48
CA GLY A 14 11.64 -69.89 7.08
C GLY A 14 12.12 -68.44 6.94
N PRO A 15 12.71 -68.04 5.80
CA PRO A 15 13.07 -66.64 5.56
C PRO A 15 11.79 -65.79 5.54
N ASP A 16 11.75 -64.75 6.38
CA ASP A 16 10.64 -63.80 6.41
C ASP A 16 10.50 -63.11 5.04
N THR A 17 9.46 -63.46 4.28
CA THR A 17 9.12 -62.87 2.99
C THR A 17 8.38 -61.53 3.13
N SER A 18 8.66 -60.79 4.20
CA SER A 18 8.11 -59.43 4.35
C SER A 18 8.92 -58.46 3.51
N SER A 19 8.26 -57.75 2.61
CA SER A 19 8.89 -56.73 1.77
C SER A 19 9.38 -55.58 2.67
N THR A 20 10.67 -55.58 2.98
CA THR A 20 11.30 -54.52 3.78
C THR A 20 11.63 -53.33 2.88
N ILE A 21 11.10 -52.15 3.23
CA ILE A 21 11.46 -50.89 2.57
C ILE A 21 12.62 -50.24 3.31
N LYS A 22 13.53 -49.60 2.56
CA LYS A 22 14.66 -48.82 3.11
C LYS A 22 14.43 -47.33 2.84
N PRO A 23 14.74 -46.44 3.80
CA PRO A 23 14.63 -45.01 3.58
C PRO A 23 15.59 -44.56 2.47
N GLN A 24 15.14 -43.63 1.63
CA GLN A 24 15.95 -43.02 0.57
C GLN A 24 16.04 -41.52 0.81
N VAL A 25 17.24 -40.96 0.64
CA VAL A 25 17.44 -39.50 0.67
C VAL A 25 17.01 -38.92 -0.67
N GLN A 26 16.07 -37.99 -0.64
CA GLN A 26 15.55 -37.32 -1.83
C GLN A 26 15.42 -35.83 -1.56
N SER A 27 15.46 -35.03 -2.62
CA SER A 27 15.23 -33.59 -2.54
C SER A 27 13.75 -33.32 -2.24
N ILE A 28 13.49 -32.52 -1.21
CA ILE A 28 12.14 -32.07 -0.85
C ILE A 28 12.07 -30.57 -1.09
N THR A 29 11.04 -30.13 -1.80
CA THR A 29 10.72 -28.70 -1.95
C THR A 29 9.68 -28.34 -0.92
N GLU A 30 10.00 -27.41 -0.03
CA GLU A 30 9.05 -26.84 0.92
C GLU A 30 8.54 -25.50 0.39
N SER A 31 7.23 -25.39 0.19
CA SER A 31 6.56 -24.16 -0.21
C SER A 31 5.85 -23.56 1.00
N VAL A 32 6.29 -22.39 1.45
CA VAL A 32 5.65 -21.65 2.53
C VAL A 32 4.66 -20.65 1.94
N TYR A 33 3.38 -20.77 2.31
CA TYR A 33 2.34 -19.84 1.91
C TYR A 33 2.16 -18.78 2.99
N ALA A 34 2.37 -17.51 2.63
CA ALA A 34 2.09 -16.37 3.48
C ALA A 34 0.89 -15.58 2.94
N SER A 35 0.03 -15.13 3.85
CA SER A 35 -1.03 -14.18 3.52
C SER A 35 -0.61 -12.78 3.92
N GLY A 36 -1.03 -11.80 3.12
CA GLY A 36 -0.75 -10.39 3.35
C GLY A 36 -1.81 -9.52 2.68
N VAL A 37 -1.86 -8.26 3.08
CA VAL A 37 -2.79 -7.29 2.50
C VAL A 37 -1.98 -6.24 1.76
N VAL A 38 -2.35 -5.96 0.51
CA VAL A 38 -1.76 -4.88 -0.29
C VAL A 38 -2.29 -3.55 0.23
N LYS A 39 -1.39 -2.63 0.55
CA LYS A 39 -1.72 -1.25 0.93
C LYS A 39 -1.05 -0.29 -0.05
N SER A 40 -1.69 0.85 -0.29
CA SER A 40 -1.06 1.93 -1.05
C SER A 40 0.10 2.51 -0.24
N GLN A 41 1.22 2.78 -0.90
CA GLN A 41 2.43 3.32 -0.26
C GLN A 41 2.17 4.73 0.28
N ASP A 42 1.50 5.58 -0.50
CA ASP A 42 1.29 6.99 -0.20
C ASP A 42 -0.20 7.34 -0.31
N GLN A 43 -1.05 6.61 0.44
CA GLN A 43 -2.46 6.95 0.52
C GLN A 43 -2.64 8.33 1.15
N TYR A 44 -3.20 9.26 0.39
CA TYR A 44 -3.46 10.62 0.84
C TYR A 44 -4.93 10.98 0.64
N GLU A 45 -5.54 11.51 1.69
CA GLU A 45 -6.88 12.09 1.64
C GLU A 45 -6.74 13.61 1.58
N ALA A 46 -7.23 14.21 0.51
CA ALA A 46 -7.09 15.64 0.27
C ALA A 46 -8.20 16.42 0.98
N TYR A 47 -7.82 17.43 1.75
CA TYR A 47 -8.75 18.35 2.40
C TYR A 47 -8.59 19.77 1.87
N THR A 48 -9.70 20.50 1.86
CA THR A 48 -9.71 21.91 1.48
C THR A 48 -9.18 22.78 2.63
N LEU A 49 -8.26 23.71 2.31
CA LEU A 49 -7.75 24.67 3.29
C LEU A 49 -8.73 25.84 3.55
N ALA A 50 -9.68 26.05 2.66
CA ALA A 50 -10.68 27.11 2.76
C ALA A 50 -12.08 26.52 2.90
N ASN A 51 -12.96 27.26 3.57
CA ASN A 51 -14.37 26.92 3.71
C ASN A 51 -15.18 27.61 2.61
N GLY A 52 -16.07 26.87 1.95
CA GLY A 52 -16.97 27.42 0.94
C GLY A 52 -17.64 26.34 0.11
N PRO A 53 -18.69 26.69 -0.66
CA PRO A 53 -19.30 25.76 -1.59
C PRO A 53 -18.32 25.40 -2.72
N ILE A 54 -18.47 24.19 -3.26
CA ILE A 54 -17.71 23.77 -4.45
C ILE A 54 -18.20 24.59 -5.65
N GLN A 55 -17.27 25.23 -6.34
CA GLN A 55 -17.54 25.98 -7.58
C GLN A 55 -17.43 25.09 -8.82
N ALA A 56 -16.40 24.23 -8.86
CA ALA A 56 -16.15 23.33 -9.98
C ALA A 56 -15.39 22.08 -9.53
N ILE A 57 -15.57 20.99 -10.28
CA ILE A 57 -14.81 19.74 -10.13
C ILE A 57 -14.15 19.47 -11.50
N PHE A 58 -12.86 19.19 -11.50
CA PHE A 58 -12.06 19.06 -12.72
C PHE A 58 -11.68 17.62 -13.09
N VAL A 59 -11.99 16.67 -12.21
CA VAL A 59 -11.66 15.24 -12.37
C VAL A 59 -12.89 14.38 -12.09
N GLN A 60 -12.82 13.12 -12.49
CA GLN A 60 -13.84 12.11 -12.22
C GLN A 60 -13.27 10.96 -11.38
N GLU A 61 -14.16 10.18 -10.78
CA GLU A 61 -13.76 9.00 -10.03
C GLU A 61 -13.03 8.00 -10.93
N GLY A 62 -11.90 7.47 -10.46
CA GLY A 62 -11.04 6.57 -11.22
C GLY A 62 -9.94 7.25 -12.04
N ASP A 63 -9.93 8.58 -12.12
CA ASP A 63 -8.88 9.32 -12.84
C ASP A 63 -7.52 9.19 -12.15
N THR A 64 -6.47 9.09 -12.97
CA THR A 64 -5.08 9.20 -12.49
C THR A 64 -4.65 10.66 -12.51
N VAL A 65 -4.28 11.19 -11.34
CA VAL A 65 -3.87 12.59 -11.17
C VAL A 65 -2.38 12.71 -10.87
N LYS A 66 -1.80 13.88 -11.13
CA LYS A 66 -0.41 14.21 -10.79
C LYS A 66 -0.35 15.28 -9.70
N ALA A 67 0.76 15.33 -8.96
CA ALA A 67 0.98 16.39 -7.98
C ALA A 67 0.88 17.78 -8.64
N GLY A 68 0.11 18.67 -8.02
CA GLY A 68 -0.17 20.02 -8.54
C GLY A 68 -1.32 20.10 -9.55
N GLN A 69 -1.91 18.97 -9.98
CA GLN A 69 -3.09 18.97 -10.83
C GLN A 69 -4.31 19.49 -10.04
N PRO A 70 -5.06 20.49 -10.56
CA PRO A 70 -6.31 20.92 -9.95
C PRO A 70 -7.35 19.79 -9.94
N ILE A 71 -7.93 19.52 -8.77
CA ILE A 71 -8.97 18.49 -8.57
C ILE A 71 -10.34 19.15 -8.45
N LEU A 72 -10.43 20.21 -7.65
CA LEU A 72 -11.65 20.96 -7.38
C LEU A 72 -11.35 22.44 -7.15
N GLN A 73 -12.35 23.29 -7.37
CA GLN A 73 -12.31 24.71 -7.06
C GLN A 73 -13.37 25.05 -6.02
N ILE A 74 -12.96 25.77 -4.98
CA ILE A 74 -13.85 26.29 -3.94
C ILE A 74 -14.25 27.72 -4.31
N PHE A 75 -15.52 28.04 -4.14
CA PHE A 75 -16.00 29.39 -4.34
C PHE A 75 -15.42 30.33 -3.28
N ASN A 76 -14.71 31.38 -3.71
CA ASN A 76 -13.97 32.29 -2.82
C ASN A 76 -14.01 33.77 -3.24
N GLU A 77 -15.10 34.23 -3.88
CA GLU A 77 -15.16 35.59 -4.45
C GLU A 77 -14.91 36.69 -3.40
N SER A 78 -15.40 36.54 -2.17
CA SER A 78 -15.08 37.48 -1.06
C SER A 78 -13.58 37.59 -0.81
N GLU A 79 -12.87 36.46 -0.75
CA GLU A 79 -11.43 36.44 -0.48
C GLU A 79 -10.63 37.03 -1.66
N LYS A 80 -11.11 36.79 -2.88
CA LYS A 80 -10.55 37.41 -4.08
C LYS A 80 -10.69 38.93 -4.03
N LEU A 81 -11.89 39.45 -3.75
CA LEU A 81 -12.13 40.90 -3.64
C LEU A 81 -11.33 41.53 -2.49
N ARG A 82 -11.20 40.85 -1.35
CA ARG A 82 -10.37 41.30 -0.22
C ARG A 82 -8.90 41.42 -0.60
N ARG A 83 -8.37 40.44 -1.34
CA ARG A 83 -6.99 40.46 -1.84
C ARG A 83 -6.77 41.62 -2.81
N GLU A 84 -7.69 41.82 -3.74
CA GLU A 84 -7.63 42.94 -4.70
C GLU A 84 -7.66 44.29 -4.00
N ASN A 85 -8.54 44.47 -3.01
CA ASN A 85 -8.59 45.69 -2.20
C ASN A 85 -7.28 45.93 -1.42
N ALA A 86 -6.70 44.89 -0.82
CA ALA A 86 -5.43 44.99 -0.10
C ALA A 86 -4.26 45.35 -1.04
N GLU A 87 -4.26 44.80 -2.26
CA GLU A 87 -3.28 45.11 -3.29
C GLU A 87 -3.38 46.57 -3.76
N LEU A 88 -4.60 47.07 -3.98
CA LEU A 88 -4.82 48.49 -4.29
C LEU A 88 -4.34 49.39 -3.14
N ALA A 89 -4.67 49.06 -1.89
CA ALA A 89 -4.23 49.81 -0.73
C ALA A 89 -2.69 49.86 -0.62
N ARG A 90 -2.02 48.74 -0.88
CA ARG A 90 -0.54 48.68 -0.94
C ARG A 90 0.01 49.61 -2.02
N GLN A 91 -0.53 49.56 -3.24
CA GLN A 91 -0.06 50.42 -4.33
C GLN A 91 -0.20 51.92 -4.01
N PHE A 92 -1.32 52.32 -3.40
CA PHE A 92 -1.50 53.71 -2.95
C PHE A 92 -0.52 54.10 -1.85
N ALA A 93 -0.28 53.23 -0.87
CA ALA A 93 0.70 53.49 0.19
C ALA A 93 2.13 53.62 -0.35
N ASP A 94 2.53 52.77 -1.30
CA ASP A 94 3.85 52.82 -1.95
C ASP A 94 4.03 54.13 -2.73
N GLN A 95 3.00 54.56 -3.46
CA GLN A 95 3.03 55.86 -4.16
C GLN A 95 3.18 57.04 -3.19
N GLN A 96 2.42 57.05 -2.09
CA GLN A 96 2.53 58.10 -1.07
C GLN A 96 3.91 58.11 -0.41
N ALA A 97 4.44 56.94 -0.07
CA ALA A 97 5.79 56.80 0.50
C ALA A 97 6.87 57.32 -0.46
N ASN A 98 6.74 57.03 -1.76
CA ASN A 98 7.66 57.52 -2.78
C ASN A 98 7.55 59.04 -2.98
N GLN A 99 6.35 59.61 -2.98
CA GLN A 99 6.17 61.07 -3.07
C GLN A 99 6.81 61.81 -1.88
N ASN A 100 6.73 61.23 -0.68
CA ASN A 100 7.35 61.79 0.52
C ASN A 100 8.89 61.73 0.51
N ARG A 101 9.50 60.87 -0.33
CA ARG A 101 10.96 60.75 -0.45
C ARG A 101 11.58 61.72 -1.45
N ILE A 102 10.77 62.34 -2.31
CA ILE A 102 11.22 63.26 -3.37
C ILE A 102 11.06 64.73 -2.94
N ARG A 103 10.42 64.98 -1.79
CA ARG A 103 10.43 66.27 -1.09
C ARG A 103 11.49 66.26 0.00
#